data_AF-A0A972YCM0-F1
#
_entry.id   AF-A0A972YCM0-F1
#
_cell.length_a   1.000
_cell.length_b   1.000
_cell.length_c   1.000
_cell.angle_alpha   90.00
_cell.angle_beta   90.00
_cell.angle_gamma   90.00
#
_symmetry.space_group_name_H-M   'P 1'
#
loop_
_entity.id
_entity.type
_entity.pdbx_description
1 polymer ?
#
loop_
_entity_poly.entity_id
_entity_poly.type
_entity_poly.pdbx_seq_one_letter_code
_entity_poly.pdbx_strand_id
1 'polypeptide(L)'
;MTRWVAILILALMVGLTAATAQDADQVPVEEVDTRTEAISKTLRCVVCQNQSIYDSNAPLAEDMRRLVRKRVEAGDTDDEAREYLRNLYGDYVLMSPPFQLNTILLWIGPAILVLFGGIWFITRLRSAPVEAIAELTDEDRARIEAALAKKGPDS
;
A
#
# COMPACT_ATOMS: atom_id res chain seq x y z
N MET A 1 -1.02 -32.69 -32.50
CA MET A 1 -1.29 -31.94 -31.24
C MET A 1 -0.75 -30.52 -31.29
N THR A 2 0.46 -30.28 -31.80
CA THR A 2 1.06 -28.92 -31.95
C THR A 2 0.28 -27.96 -32.86
N ARG A 3 -0.38 -28.47 -33.91
CA ARG A 3 -1.19 -27.65 -34.85
C ARG A 3 -2.47 -27.12 -34.21
N TRP A 4 -3.07 -27.85 -33.27
CA TRP A 4 -4.28 -27.43 -32.57
C TRP A 4 -3.97 -26.39 -31.48
N VAL A 5 -2.81 -26.52 -30.83
CA VAL A 5 -2.29 -25.50 -29.89
C VAL A 5 -1.99 -24.19 -30.62
N ALA A 6 -1.39 -24.24 -31.82
CA ALA A 6 -1.13 -23.04 -32.63
C ALA A 6 -2.42 -22.32 -33.07
N ILE A 7 -3.48 -23.07 -33.42
CA ILE A 7 -4.79 -22.50 -33.80
C ILE A 7 -5.48 -21.85 -32.59
N LEU A 8 -5.41 -22.47 -31.41
CA LEU A 8 -5.94 -21.91 -30.17
C LEU A 8 -5.20 -20.63 -29.74
N ILE A 9 -3.87 -20.58 -29.89
CA ILE A 9 -3.06 -19.39 -29.57
C ILE A 9 -3.34 -18.25 -30.55
N LEU A 10 -3.50 -18.55 -31.85
CA LEU A 10 -3.86 -17.55 -32.85
C LEU A 10 -5.29 -17.00 -32.64
N ALA A 11 -6.25 -17.86 -32.28
CA ALA A 11 -7.61 -17.42 -31.95
C ALA A 11 -7.66 -16.54 -30.69
N LEU A 12 -6.81 -16.83 -29.69
CA LEU A 12 -6.70 -16.03 -28.47
C LEU A 12 -6.08 -14.64 -28.72
N MET A 13 -5.14 -14.55 -29.67
CA MET A 13 -4.53 -13.27 -30.09
C MET A 13 -5.50 -12.38 -30.89
N VAL A 14 -6.40 -12.97 -31.70
CA VAL A 14 -7.40 -12.23 -32.48
C VAL A 14 -8.55 -11.72 -31.60
N GLY A 15 -8.82 -12.37 -30.46
CA GLY A 15 -9.86 -11.95 -29.51
C GLY A 15 -9.54 -10.69 -28.71
N LEU A 16 -8.30 -10.19 -28.75
CA LEU A 16 -7.87 -9.04 -27.93
C LEU A 16 -7.95 -7.68 -28.65
N THR A 17 -8.34 -7.64 -29.92
CA THR A 17 -8.52 -6.39 -30.68
C THR A 17 -9.98 -6.00 -30.86
N ALA A 18 -10.75 -6.05 -29.78
CA ALA A 18 -12.00 -5.31 -29.67
C ALA A 18 -11.75 -4.07 -28.79
N ALA A 19 -10.85 -3.19 -29.24
CA ALA A 19 -10.85 -1.81 -28.78
C ALA A 19 -12.09 -1.17 -29.41
N THR A 20 -13.19 -1.16 -28.66
CA THR A 20 -14.34 -0.33 -29.01
C THR A 20 -13.85 1.10 -28.99
N ALA A 21 -13.77 1.74 -30.16
CA ALA A 21 -13.76 3.18 -30.24
C ALA A 21 -15.07 3.64 -29.60
N GLN A 22 -14.98 4.11 -28.37
CA GLN A 22 -16.10 4.72 -27.69
C GLN A 22 -16.34 6.03 -28.44
N ASP A 23 -17.38 6.05 -29.26
CA ASP A 23 -17.86 7.29 -29.87
C ASP A 23 -17.97 8.31 -28.74
N ALA A 24 -17.41 9.50 -28.98
CA ALA A 24 -17.51 10.64 -28.08
C ALA A 24 -18.95 11.15 -28.10
N ASP A 25 -19.88 10.34 -27.61
CA ASP A 25 -21.21 10.78 -27.28
C ASP A 25 -21.04 11.80 -26.15
N GLN A 26 -21.70 12.95 -26.29
CA GLN A 26 -21.51 14.06 -25.37
C GLN A 26 -21.90 13.61 -23.97
N VAL A 27 -20.91 13.44 -23.09
CA VAL A 27 -21.14 13.15 -21.68
C VAL A 27 -22.08 14.23 -21.13
N PRO A 28 -23.23 13.85 -20.54
CA PRO A 28 -24.16 14.83 -19.98
C PRO A 28 -23.44 15.79 -19.03
N VAL A 29 -23.76 17.08 -19.10
CA VAL A 29 -23.05 18.12 -18.31
C VAL A 29 -23.04 17.80 -16.81
N GLU A 30 -24.14 17.26 -16.29
CA GLU A 30 -24.26 16.81 -14.88
C GLU A 30 -23.25 15.70 -14.53
N GLU A 31 -23.01 14.78 -15.47
CA GLU A 31 -22.02 13.71 -15.30
C GLU A 31 -20.59 14.26 -15.39
N VAL A 32 -20.35 15.27 -16.22
CA VAL A 32 -19.05 15.95 -16.28
C VAL A 32 -18.72 16.63 -14.96
N ASP A 33 -19.68 17.36 -14.37
CA ASP A 33 -19.49 18.09 -13.12
C ASP A 33 -19.18 17.15 -11.96
N THR A 34 -20.00 16.11 -11.81
CA THR A 34 -19.87 15.11 -10.74
C THR A 34 -18.55 14.32 -10.85
N ARG A 35 -18.18 13.89 -12.05
CA ARG A 35 -16.89 13.21 -12.29
C ARG A 35 -15.69 14.14 -12.06
N THR A 36 -15.77 15.38 -12.54
CA THR A 36 -14.71 16.39 -12.33
C THR A 36 -14.49 16.63 -10.84
N GLU A 37 -15.57 16.77 -10.06
CA GLU A 37 -15.49 16.92 -8.61
C GLU A 37 -14.86 15.68 -7.95
N ALA A 38 -15.31 14.49 -8.31
CA ALA A 38 -14.79 13.24 -7.76
C ALA A 38 -13.27 13.10 -8.00
N ILE A 39 -12.82 13.32 -9.25
CA ILE A 39 -11.40 13.27 -9.60
C ILE A 39 -10.62 14.34 -8.85
N SER A 40 -11.14 15.57 -8.77
CA SER A 40 -10.48 16.70 -8.09
C SER A 40 -10.22 16.45 -6.60
N LYS A 41 -11.05 15.65 -5.92
CA LYS A 41 -10.81 15.26 -4.52
C LYS A 41 -9.66 14.27 -4.36
N THR A 42 -9.35 13.48 -5.40
CA THR A 42 -8.24 12.51 -5.39
C THR A 42 -6.88 13.12 -5.75
N LEU A 43 -6.89 14.36 -6.25
CA LEU A 43 -5.71 15.09 -6.69
C LEU A 43 -5.30 16.14 -5.67
N ARG A 44 -4.02 16.17 -5.33
CA ARG A 44 -3.39 17.13 -4.43
C ARG A 44 -2.97 18.39 -5.19
N CYS A 45 -3.16 19.55 -4.57
CA CYS A 45 -2.55 20.78 -5.04
C CYS A 45 -1.03 20.76 -4.77
N VAL A 46 -0.21 20.79 -5.83
CA VAL A 46 1.25 20.67 -5.74
C VAL A 46 1.96 21.85 -5.06
N VAL A 47 1.28 23.00 -4.96
CA VAL A 47 1.80 24.19 -4.26
C VAL A 47 1.18 24.40 -2.87
N CYS A 48 0.26 23.52 -2.46
CA CYS A 48 -0.50 23.66 -1.21
C CYS A 48 -0.06 22.61 -0.17
N GLN A 49 -0.34 22.87 1.10
CA GLN A 49 0.02 21.95 2.19
C GLN A 49 -0.99 20.79 2.31
N ASN A 50 -0.77 19.70 1.56
CA ASN A 50 -1.54 18.45 1.68
C ASN A 50 -3.07 18.63 1.48
N GLN A 51 -3.46 19.55 0.62
CA GLN A 51 -4.87 19.82 0.28
C GLN A 51 -5.22 19.28 -1.10
N SER A 52 -6.47 18.88 -1.30
CA SER A 52 -6.97 18.51 -2.62
C SER A 52 -7.09 19.76 -3.51
N ILE A 53 -7.09 19.58 -4.84
CA ILE A 53 -7.39 20.68 -5.76
C ILE A 53 -8.87 21.08 -5.72
N TYR A 54 -9.74 20.22 -5.17
CA TYR A 54 -11.14 20.55 -4.92
C TYR A 54 -11.30 21.55 -3.76
N ASP A 55 -10.59 21.31 -2.64
CA ASP A 55 -10.71 22.13 -1.43
C ASP A 55 -9.85 23.41 -1.48
N SER A 56 -8.83 23.43 -2.33
CA SER A 56 -7.89 24.55 -2.39
C SER A 56 -8.36 25.68 -3.30
N ASN A 57 -8.26 26.91 -2.79
CA ASN A 57 -8.50 28.15 -3.53
C ASN A 57 -7.24 28.71 -4.21
N ALA A 58 -6.16 27.95 -4.31
CA ALA A 58 -4.96 28.40 -5.02
C ALA A 58 -5.25 28.57 -6.52
N PRO A 59 -4.66 29.58 -7.20
CA PRO A 59 -4.84 29.76 -8.64
C PRO A 59 -4.49 28.51 -9.46
N LEU A 60 -3.42 27.81 -9.05
CA LEU A 60 -3.02 26.56 -9.69
C LEU A 60 -4.06 25.44 -9.51
N ALA A 61 -4.71 25.35 -8.36
CA ALA A 61 -5.75 24.35 -8.13
C ALA A 61 -6.97 24.60 -9.03
N GLU A 62 -7.31 25.87 -9.29
CA GLU A 62 -8.38 26.23 -10.23
C GLU A 62 -8.02 25.84 -11.67
N ASP A 63 -6.78 26.11 -12.11
CA ASP A 63 -6.28 25.69 -13.43
C ASP A 63 -6.28 24.18 -13.59
N MET A 64 -5.87 23.44 -12.55
CA MET A 64 -5.92 21.98 -12.54
C MET A 64 -7.35 21.45 -12.64
N ARG A 65 -8.31 22.03 -11.91
CA ARG A 65 -9.74 21.67 -12.01
C ARG A 65 -10.29 21.91 -13.41
N ARG A 66 -9.93 23.04 -14.05
CA ARG A 66 -10.26 23.30 -15.45
C ARG A 66 -9.68 22.25 -16.38
N LEU A 67 -8.46 21.80 -16.12
CA LEU A 67 -7.80 20.78 -16.93
C LEU A 67 -8.48 19.42 -16.78
N VAL A 68 -8.82 19.01 -15.56
CA VAL A 68 -9.59 17.78 -15.29
C VAL A 68 -10.92 17.79 -16.05
N ARG A 69 -11.68 18.88 -15.95
CA ARG A 69 -12.94 19.05 -16.69
C ARG A 69 -12.75 18.83 -18.19
N LYS A 70 -11.74 19.45 -18.79
CA LYS A 70 -11.42 19.28 -20.22
C LYS A 70 -11.12 17.83 -20.59
N ARG A 71 -10.50 17.04 -19.69
CA ARG A 71 -10.24 15.61 -19.93
C ARG A 71 -11.54 14.81 -19.87
N VAL A 72 -12.39 15.07 -18.89
CA VAL A 72 -13.70 14.42 -18.77
C VAL A 72 -14.59 14.74 -19.98
N GLU A 73 -14.63 16.00 -20.42
CA GLU A 73 -15.35 16.44 -21.63
C GLU A 73 -14.78 15.81 -22.91
N ALA A 74 -13.49 15.48 -22.93
CA ALA A 74 -12.85 14.78 -24.04
C ALA A 74 -13.15 13.26 -24.07
N GLY A 75 -13.90 12.75 -23.09
CA GLY A 75 -14.27 11.34 -23.00
C GLY A 75 -13.28 10.46 -22.25
N ASP A 76 -12.24 11.03 -21.62
CA ASP A 76 -11.29 10.26 -20.82
C ASP A 76 -12.00 9.57 -19.64
N THR A 77 -11.53 8.37 -19.30
CA THR A 77 -11.85 7.70 -18.04
C THR A 77 -11.22 8.45 -16.85
N ASP A 78 -11.73 8.18 -15.64
CA ASP A 78 -11.19 8.82 -14.42
C ASP A 78 -9.70 8.49 -14.21
N ASP A 79 -9.28 7.30 -14.61
CA ASP A 79 -7.89 6.86 -14.54
C ASP A 79 -7.02 7.60 -15.55
N GLU A 80 -7.47 7.74 -16.79
CA GLU A 80 -6.77 8.50 -17.84
C GLU A 80 -6.65 9.98 -17.48
N ALA A 81 -7.70 10.59 -16.91
CA ALA A 81 -7.65 11.97 -16.45
C ALA A 81 -6.61 12.14 -15.32
N ARG A 82 -6.59 11.25 -14.33
CA ARG A 82 -5.59 11.27 -13.24
C ARG A 82 -4.17 11.04 -13.77
N GLU A 83 -4.03 10.11 -14.71
CA GLU A 83 -2.78 9.78 -15.39
C GLU A 83 -2.25 10.97 -16.19
N TYR A 84 -3.11 11.70 -16.90
CA TYR A 84 -2.75 12.90 -17.63
C TYR A 84 -2.19 13.99 -16.68
N LEU A 85 -2.85 14.21 -15.54
CA LEU A 85 -2.36 15.14 -14.52
C LEU A 85 -1.04 14.65 -13.89
N ARG A 86 -0.89 13.35 -13.64
CA ARG A 86 0.36 12.74 -13.15
C ARG A 86 1.51 12.94 -14.12
N ASN A 87 1.28 12.80 -15.42
CA ASN A 87 2.33 12.99 -16.42
C ASN A 87 2.82 14.44 -16.52
N LEU A 88 1.98 15.41 -16.16
CA LEU A 88 2.32 16.83 -16.12
C LEU A 88 2.99 17.25 -14.80
N TYR A 89 2.47 16.78 -13.67
CA TYR A 89 2.83 17.27 -12.34
C TYR A 89 3.62 16.25 -11.48
N GLY A 90 3.83 15.04 -12.00
CA GLY A 90 4.49 13.93 -11.32
C GLY A 90 3.58 13.15 -10.36
N ASP A 91 4.12 12.09 -9.76
CA ASP A 91 3.38 11.19 -8.85
C ASP A 91 2.82 11.90 -7.61
N TYR A 92 3.45 13.01 -7.18
CA TYR A 92 3.03 13.77 -5.99
C TYR A 92 1.62 14.37 -6.10
N VAL A 93 1.14 14.58 -7.33
CA VAL A 93 -0.21 15.10 -7.57
C VAL A 93 -1.29 14.11 -7.14
N LEU A 94 -1.00 12.80 -7.11
CA LEU A 94 -1.94 11.80 -6.67
C LEU A 94 -1.94 11.75 -5.14
N MET A 95 -3.13 11.75 -4.51
CA MET A 95 -3.21 11.55 -3.06
C MET A 95 -2.67 10.17 -2.64
N SER A 96 -2.84 9.16 -3.49
CA SER A 96 -2.29 7.83 -3.33
C SER A 96 -1.18 7.59 -4.35
N PRO A 97 0.07 7.35 -3.90
CA PRO A 97 1.14 7.03 -4.83
C PRO A 97 0.87 5.68 -5.51
N PRO A 98 1.11 5.57 -6.82
CA PRO A 98 0.89 4.33 -7.56
C PRO A 98 1.91 3.25 -7.17
N PHE A 99 1.48 1.99 -7.27
CA PHE A 99 2.38 0.85 -7.13
C PHE A 99 3.19 0.69 -8.41
N GLN A 100 4.49 0.96 -8.33
CA GLN A 100 5.41 0.94 -9.46
C GLN A 100 6.70 0.19 -9.07
N LEU A 101 7.47 -0.25 -10.06
CA LEU A 101 8.72 -0.99 -9.81
C LEU A 101 9.76 -0.17 -9.03
N ASN A 102 9.80 1.16 -9.22
CA ASN A 102 10.67 2.06 -8.47
C ASN A 102 10.20 2.29 -7.01
N THR A 103 8.90 2.16 -6.72
CA THR A 103 8.33 2.31 -5.37
C THR A 103 8.20 0.98 -4.63
N ILE A 104 8.42 -0.17 -5.30
CA ILE A 104 8.19 -1.50 -4.74
C ILE A 104 8.89 -1.71 -3.39
N LEU A 105 10.11 -1.19 -3.23
CA LEU A 105 10.89 -1.29 -2.00
C LEU A 105 10.20 -0.60 -0.82
N LEU A 106 9.51 0.53 -1.05
CA LEU A 106 8.76 1.23 -0.02
C LEU A 106 7.53 0.43 0.44
N TRP A 107 6.93 -0.34 -0.47
CA TRP A 107 5.76 -1.17 -0.19
C TRP A 107 6.11 -2.48 0.52
N ILE A 108 7.14 -3.20 0.05
CA ILE A 108 7.53 -4.50 0.62
C ILE A 108 8.54 -4.37 1.78
N GLY A 109 9.23 -3.23 1.89
CA GLY A 109 10.26 -2.98 2.89
C GLY A 109 9.81 -3.23 4.33
N PRO A 110 8.63 -2.74 4.78
CA PRO A 110 8.11 -3.04 6.10
C PRO A 110 7.94 -4.55 6.36
N ALA A 111 7.42 -5.30 5.38
CA ALA A 111 7.24 -6.75 5.51
C ALA A 111 8.57 -7.50 5.59
N ILE A 112 9.55 -7.09 4.78
CA ILE A 112 10.93 -7.60 4.81
C ILE A 112 11.55 -7.35 6.19
N LEU A 113 11.46 -6.14 6.73
CA LEU A 113 12.00 -5.81 8.05
C LEU A 113 11.38 -6.63 9.17
N VAL A 114 10.06 -6.79 9.17
CA VAL A 114 9.36 -7.63 10.15
C VAL A 114 9.80 -9.09 10.03
N LEU A 115 9.93 -9.61 8.81
CA LEU A 115 10.36 -10.99 8.57
C LEU A 115 11.78 -11.23 9.10
N PHE A 116 12.76 -10.45 8.65
CA PHE A 116 14.15 -10.63 9.07
C PHE A 116 14.38 -10.29 10.54
N GLY A 117 13.77 -9.21 11.03
CA GLY A 117 13.82 -8.83 12.44
C GLY A 117 13.17 -9.88 13.34
N GLY A 118 12.04 -10.44 12.93
CA GLY A 118 11.35 -11.52 13.64
C GLY A 118 12.18 -12.81 13.70
N ILE A 119 12.76 -13.24 12.58
CA ILE A 119 13.67 -14.40 12.54
C ILE A 119 14.88 -14.19 13.46
N TRP A 120 15.52 -13.02 13.37
CA TRP A 120 16.66 -12.67 14.22
C TRP A 120 16.27 -12.66 15.71
N PHE A 121 15.12 -12.09 16.05
CA PHE A 121 14.61 -12.05 17.43
C PHE A 121 14.32 -13.45 17.97
N ILE A 122 13.63 -14.30 17.21
CA ILE A 122 13.30 -15.68 17.60
C ILE A 122 14.57 -16.52 17.77
N THR A 123 15.53 -16.40 16.86
CA THR A 123 16.80 -17.14 16.97
C THR A 123 17.61 -16.70 18.19
N ARG A 124 17.56 -15.41 18.56
CA ARG A 124 18.17 -14.92 19.80
C ARG A 124 17.47 -15.42 21.06
N LEU A 125 16.14 -15.44 21.09
CA LEU A 125 15.39 -16.00 22.22
C LEU A 125 15.66 -17.49 22.42
N ARG A 126 15.83 -18.25 21.32
CA ARG A 126 16.16 -19.68 21.38
C ARG A 126 17.61 -19.98 21.76
N SER A 127 18.50 -19.01 21.55
CA SER A 127 19.92 -19.14 21.88
C SER A 127 20.26 -18.66 23.29
N ALA A 128 19.29 -18.09 24.02
CA ALA A 128 19.45 -17.86 25.44
C ALA A 128 19.58 -19.23 26.11
N PRO A 129 20.70 -19.54 26.79
CA PRO A 129 20.79 -20.73 27.59
C PRO A 129 19.64 -20.63 28.60
N VAL A 130 18.66 -21.53 28.48
CA VAL A 130 17.80 -21.84 29.61
C VAL A 130 18.78 -22.38 30.63
N GLU A 131 19.13 -21.54 31.60
CA GLU A 131 19.83 -21.98 32.80
C GLU A 131 18.93 -23.07 33.35
N ALA A 132 19.29 -24.33 33.07
CA ALA A 132 18.61 -25.47 33.63
C ALA A 132 18.61 -25.18 35.12
N ILE A 133 17.40 -25.01 35.69
CA ILE A 133 17.19 -24.71 37.10
C ILE A 133 18.16 -25.63 37.84
N ALA A 134 19.25 -25.05 38.35
CA ALA A 134 20.37 -25.85 38.81
C ALA A 134 19.77 -26.86 39.79
N GLU A 135 19.90 -28.15 39.46
CA GLU A 135 19.28 -29.21 40.23
C GLU A 135 19.75 -29.00 41.67
N LEU A 136 18.82 -28.79 42.61
CA LEU A 136 19.17 -28.38 43.97
C LEU A 136 20.21 -29.36 44.50
N THR A 137 21.41 -28.86 44.75
CA THR A 137 22.46 -29.68 45.33
C THR A 137 21.98 -30.14 46.72
N ASP A 138 22.45 -31.30 47.18
CA ASP A 138 22.10 -31.78 48.51
C ASP A 138 22.46 -30.76 49.60
N GLU A 139 23.48 -29.94 49.35
CA GLU A 139 23.89 -28.82 50.21
C GLU A 139 22.84 -27.70 50.24
N ASP A 140 22.30 -27.30 49.09
CA ASP A 140 21.24 -26.27 49.02
C ASP A 140 19.95 -26.75 49.69
N ARG A 141 19.60 -28.03 49.51
CA ARG A 141 18.45 -28.65 50.19
C ARG A 141 18.62 -28.62 51.71
N ALA A 142 19.78 -29.02 52.21
CA ALA A 142 20.06 -29.01 53.65
C ALA A 142 20.01 -27.58 54.24
N ARG A 143 20.48 -26.57 53.51
CA ARG A 143 20.40 -25.16 53.93
C ARG A 143 18.96 -24.65 54.00
N ILE A 144 18.11 -25.02 53.03
CA ILE A 144 16.69 -24.65 53.03
C ILE A 144 15.95 -25.32 54.19
N GLU A 145 16.19 -26.61 54.42
CA GLU A 145 15.58 -27.35 55.54
C GLU A 145 16.00 -26.77 56.89
N ALA A 146 17.29 -26.42 57.06
CA ALA A 146 17.77 -25.75 58.26
C ALA A 146 17.12 -24.36 58.46
N ALA A 147 16.91 -23.60 57.38
CA ALA A 147 16.25 -22.30 57.43
C ALA A 147 14.75 -22.42 57.78
N LEU A 148 14.06 -23.44 57.25
CA LEU A 148 12.66 -23.73 57.55
C LEU A 148 12.47 -24.24 58.98
N ALA A 149 13.38 -25.10 59.46
CA ALA A 149 13.38 -25.57 60.85
C ALA A 149 13.60 -24.41 61.86
N LYS A 150 14.40 -23.41 61.48
CA LYS A 150 14.61 -22.20 62.29
C LYS A 150 13.40 -21.25 62.27
N LYS A 151 12.53 -21.35 61.26
CA LYS A 151 11.31 -20.55 61.09
C LYS A 151 10.03 -21.32 61.47
N GLY A 152 10.15 -22.23 62.45
CA GLY A 152 9.03 -23.00 62.99
C GLY A 152 7.87 -22.14 63.55
N PRO A 153 6.70 -22.74 63.80
CA PRO A 153 5.35 -22.22 63.53
C PRO A 153 4.80 -21.10 64.44
N ASP A 154 5.65 -20.30 65.08
CA ASP A 154 5.23 -19.25 66.02
C ASP A 154 5.49 -17.82 65.51
N SER A 155 5.01 -17.52 64.29
CA SER A 155 4.80 -16.15 63.80
C SER A 155 3.43 -15.99 63.18
#